data_AF-A0ABD1V734-F1
#
_entry.id   AF-A0ABD1V734-F1
#
_cell.length_a   1.000
_cell.length_b   1.000
_cell.length_c   1.000
_cell.angle_alpha   90.00
_cell.angle_beta   90.00
_cell.angle_gamma   90.00
#
_symmetry.space_group_name_H-M   'P 1'
#
loop_
_entity.id
_entity.type
_entity.pdbx_description
1 polymer ?
#
loop_
_entity_poly.entity_id
_entity_poly.type
_entity_poly.pdbx_seq_one_letter_code
_entity_poly.pdbx_strand_id
1 'polypeptide(L)'
;MSFTGPSVSSGGGTIRRAFQFGRTYVVRPKGKHQATIVWLHGLGDNGNSWSSLLETLPLRNIKWICPTAPQQPITLFGGFPSTAWCDVNELSENANDDIEGLDASAAYVASLLANEPPDIKLGVGGFSMGAAISLYSATCFAQGKYENGSPYPANLSAVVGLSGWLPCAKSDS
;
A
#
# COMPACT_ATOMS: atom_id res chain seq x y z
N MET A 1 55.05 -21.38 12.95
CA MET A 1 53.65 -21.88 12.97
C MET A 1 52.77 -20.67 12.74
N SER A 2 52.14 -20.58 11.56
CA SER A 2 51.33 -19.42 11.17
C SER A 2 49.86 -19.78 11.36
N PHE A 3 49.14 -19.02 12.19
CA PHE A 3 47.70 -19.18 12.35
C PHE A 3 47.00 -18.35 11.28
N THR A 4 46.40 -19.03 10.30
CA THR A 4 45.41 -18.46 9.39
C THR A 4 44.07 -18.40 10.11
N GLY A 5 43.61 -17.19 10.44
CA GLY A 5 42.23 -16.96 10.86
C GLY A 5 41.26 -17.07 9.67
N PRO A 6 40.01 -17.51 9.88
CA PRO A 6 39.04 -17.62 8.79
C PRO A 6 38.58 -16.23 8.36
N SER A 7 38.60 -16.00 7.05
CA SER A 7 37.99 -14.85 6.40
C SER A 7 36.47 -14.95 6.53
N VAL A 8 35.87 -14.01 7.26
CA VAL A 8 34.43 -13.81 7.29
C VAL A 8 34.04 -13.17 5.96
N SER A 9 33.37 -13.93 5.10
CA SER A 9 32.73 -13.38 3.91
C SER A 9 31.52 -12.54 4.36
N SER A 10 31.62 -11.23 4.15
CA SER A 10 30.49 -10.32 4.32
C SER A 10 29.52 -10.52 3.16
N GLY A 11 28.68 -11.55 3.27
CA GLY A 11 27.52 -11.73 2.41
C GLY A 11 26.47 -10.68 2.76
N GLY A 12 26.53 -9.53 2.09
CA GLY A 12 25.49 -8.50 2.14
C GLY A 12 24.24 -8.97 1.39
N GLY A 13 23.50 -9.91 1.97
CA GLY A 13 22.12 -10.14 1.56
C GLY A 13 21.30 -8.95 2.05
N THR A 14 20.68 -8.21 1.13
CA THR A 14 19.68 -7.19 1.47
C THR A 14 18.59 -7.86 2.29
N ILE A 15 18.57 -7.59 3.59
CA ILE A 15 17.51 -8.06 4.49
C ILE A 15 16.23 -7.34 4.06
N ARG A 16 15.30 -8.08 3.44
CA ARG A 16 13.97 -7.54 3.09
C ARG A 16 13.23 -7.11 4.35
N ARG A 17 12.61 -5.93 4.32
CA ARG A 17 11.82 -5.39 5.43
C ARG A 17 10.57 -6.27 5.62
N ALA A 18 10.35 -6.74 6.84
CA ALA A 18 9.13 -7.47 7.18
C ALA A 18 7.99 -6.48 7.49
N PHE A 19 6.94 -6.48 6.67
CA PHE A 19 5.78 -5.60 6.86
C PHE A 19 4.70 -6.33 7.66
N GLN A 20 4.43 -5.85 8.88
CA GLN A 20 3.32 -6.34 9.70
C GLN A 20 2.16 -5.35 9.64
N PHE A 21 1.18 -5.64 8.78
CA PHE A 21 -0.03 -4.83 8.65
C PHE A 21 -0.90 -4.89 9.90
N GLY A 22 -1.51 -3.76 10.23
CA GLY A 22 -2.37 -3.61 11.40
C GLY A 22 -3.76 -4.21 11.19
N ARG A 23 -4.67 -3.87 12.12
CA ARG A 23 -6.05 -4.38 12.09
C ARG A 23 -6.81 -3.87 10.87
N THR A 24 -7.56 -4.77 10.23
CA THR A 24 -8.48 -4.46 9.14
C THR A 24 -9.91 -4.34 9.62
N TYR A 25 -10.60 -3.32 9.13
CA TYR A 25 -12.01 -3.05 9.39
C TYR A 25 -12.81 -3.27 8.10
N VAL A 26 -13.99 -3.88 8.19
CA VAL A 26 -14.80 -4.21 7.01
C VAL A 26 -16.18 -3.62 7.17
N VAL A 27 -16.57 -2.77 6.22
CA VAL A 27 -17.94 -2.26 6.10
C VAL A 27 -18.66 -3.12 5.08
N ARG A 28 -19.74 -3.77 5.51
CA ARG A 28 -20.56 -4.63 4.65
C ARG A 28 -21.42 -3.78 3.70
N PRO A 29 -21.67 -4.24 2.46
CA PRO A 29 -22.59 -3.57 1.57
C PRO A 29 -24.00 -3.58 2.17
N LYS A 30 -24.72 -2.47 2.03
CA LYS A 30 -26.12 -2.30 2.49
C LYS A 30 -27.15 -2.89 1.53
N GLY A 31 -26.72 -3.29 0.34
CA GLY A 31 -27.53 -3.91 -0.72
C GLY A 31 -26.79 -5.09 -1.34
N LYS A 32 -27.17 -5.47 -2.57
CA LYS A 32 -26.47 -6.53 -3.31
C LYS A 32 -25.00 -6.13 -3.48
N HIS A 33 -24.09 -7.00 -3.06
CA HIS A 33 -22.65 -6.80 -3.24
C HIS A 33 -22.31 -6.81 -4.74
N GLN A 34 -21.72 -5.73 -5.23
CA GLN A 34 -21.34 -5.59 -6.65
C GLN A 34 -19.90 -5.08 -6.82
N ALA A 35 -19.34 -4.45 -5.79
CA ALA A 35 -17.98 -3.99 -5.79
C ALA A 35 -17.35 -4.12 -4.39
N THR A 36 -16.04 -4.33 -4.37
CA THR A 36 -15.21 -4.22 -3.17
C THR A 36 -14.15 -3.16 -3.42
N ILE A 37 -14.03 -2.21 -2.49
CA ILE A 37 -12.98 -1.19 -2.51
C ILE A 37 -12.12 -1.36 -1.26
N VAL A 38 -10.81 -1.53 -1.46
CA VAL A 38 -9.83 -1.37 -0.38
C VAL A 38 -9.56 0.12 -0.21
N TRP A 39 -9.79 0.65 1.00
CA TRP A 39 -9.60 2.07 1.30
C TRP A 39 -8.44 2.30 2.28
N LEU A 40 -7.48 3.12 1.87
CA LEU A 40 -6.22 3.36 2.55
C LEU A 40 -6.22 4.73 3.25
N HIS A 41 -5.92 4.71 4.55
CA HIS A 41 -5.83 5.91 5.38
C HIS A 41 -4.53 6.69 5.11
N GLY A 42 -4.47 7.94 5.59
CA GLY A 42 -3.25 8.76 5.53
C GLY A 42 -2.22 8.41 6.62
N LEU A 43 -1.02 8.97 6.54
CA LEU A 43 0.06 8.78 7.53
C LEU A 43 -0.43 9.08 8.96
N GLY A 44 -0.17 8.16 9.90
CA GLY A 44 -0.51 8.31 11.31
C GLY A 44 -1.96 8.02 11.69
N ASP A 45 -2.82 7.69 10.72
CA ASP A 45 -4.23 7.30 10.96
C ASP A 45 -4.38 5.76 10.99
N ASN A 46 -5.60 5.25 10.96
CA ASN A 46 -5.91 3.83 10.97
C ASN A 46 -7.21 3.51 10.19
N GLY A 47 -7.46 2.21 9.97
CA GLY A 47 -8.62 1.75 9.22
C GLY A 47 -9.98 2.03 9.87
N ASN A 48 -10.05 2.18 11.20
CA ASN A 48 -11.31 2.39 11.93
C ASN A 48 -11.92 3.77 11.65
N SER A 49 -11.08 4.80 11.62
CA SER A 49 -11.48 6.18 11.33
C SER A 49 -12.21 6.25 9.98
N TRP A 50 -11.62 5.61 8.96
CA TRP A 50 -12.15 5.59 7.61
C TRP A 50 -13.33 4.65 7.43
N SER A 51 -13.35 3.48 8.07
CA SER A 51 -14.52 2.59 8.00
C SER A 51 -15.77 3.28 8.53
N SER A 52 -15.64 4.04 9.62
CA SER A 52 -16.74 4.81 10.21
C SER A 52 -17.26 5.88 9.25
N LEU A 53 -16.38 6.60 8.56
CA LEU A 53 -16.75 7.58 7.54
C LEU A 53 -17.46 6.92 6.33
N LEU A 54 -16.84 5.87 5.77
CA LEU A 54 -17.33 5.19 4.56
C LEU A 54 -18.70 4.52 4.78
N GLU A 55 -18.97 4.05 6.00
CA GLU A 55 -20.29 3.51 6.36
C GLU A 55 -21.40 4.57 6.26
N THR A 56 -21.10 5.86 6.40
CA THR A 56 -22.10 6.93 6.26
C THR A 56 -22.49 7.22 4.81
N LEU A 57 -21.67 6.82 3.83
CA LEU A 57 -21.92 7.13 2.43
C LEU A 57 -23.18 6.42 1.90
N PRO A 58 -23.94 7.06 0.98
CA PRO A 58 -25.13 6.48 0.37
C PRO A 58 -24.79 5.45 -0.74
N LEU A 59 -23.71 4.69 -0.59
CA LEU A 59 -23.21 3.71 -1.56
C LEU A 59 -23.56 2.30 -1.11
N ARG A 60 -24.69 1.78 -1.59
CA ARG A 60 -25.30 0.55 -1.05
C ARG A 60 -24.62 -0.74 -1.51
N ASN A 61 -24.01 -0.75 -2.70
CA ASN A 61 -23.54 -1.98 -3.33
C ASN A 61 -22.04 -2.25 -3.14
N ILE A 62 -21.37 -1.43 -2.32
CA ILE A 62 -19.92 -1.46 -2.11
C ILE A 62 -19.61 -2.07 -0.74
N LYS A 63 -18.73 -3.07 -0.73
CA LYS A 63 -18.01 -3.52 0.46
C LYS A 63 -16.74 -2.68 0.60
N TRP A 64 -16.47 -2.15 1.79
CA TRP A 64 -15.23 -1.44 2.07
C TRP A 64 -14.33 -2.30 2.93
N ILE A 65 -13.07 -2.45 2.52
CA ILE A 65 -12.01 -3.07 3.32
C ILE A 65 -11.04 -1.95 3.70
N CYS A 66 -10.96 -1.64 4.99
CA CYS A 66 -10.16 -0.54 5.53
C CYS A 66 -9.01 -1.14 6.36
N PRO A 67 -7.89 -1.52 5.74
CA PRO A 67 -6.72 -1.99 6.46
C PRO A 67 -6.06 -0.86 7.26
N THR A 68 -5.23 -1.23 8.22
CA THR A 68 -4.32 -0.31 8.90
C THR A 68 -2.89 -0.59 8.45
N ALA A 69 -2.15 0.45 8.09
CA ALA A 69 -0.76 0.35 7.68
C ALA A 69 0.14 -0.21 8.81
N PRO A 70 1.31 -0.78 8.49
CA PRO A 70 2.29 -1.17 9.50
C PRO A 70 2.73 0.02 10.35
N GLN A 71 3.02 -0.23 11.63
CA GLN A 71 3.83 0.72 12.39
C GLN A 71 5.29 0.58 11.97
N GLN A 72 5.86 1.66 11.46
CA GLN A 72 7.27 1.69 11.06
C GLN A 72 7.89 3.07 11.34
N PRO A 73 9.22 3.14 11.54
CA PRO A 73 9.95 4.41 11.61
C PRO A 73 9.75 5.21 10.33
N ILE A 74 9.55 6.53 10.47
CA ILE A 74 9.40 7.44 9.32
C ILE A 74 10.60 8.37 9.26
N THR A 75 11.33 8.35 8.16
CA THR A 75 12.55 9.13 7.99
C THR A 75 12.29 10.63 8.07
N LEU A 76 11.21 11.13 7.46
CA LEU A 76 10.76 12.53 7.56
C LEU A 76 10.55 12.99 9.02
N PHE A 77 10.21 12.07 9.93
CA PHE A 77 10.00 12.36 11.35
C PHE A 77 11.21 12.00 12.22
N GLY A 78 12.40 11.89 11.63
CA GLY A 78 13.62 11.52 12.35
C GLY A 78 13.56 10.10 12.94
N GLY A 79 12.82 9.19 12.31
CA GLY A 79 12.65 7.81 12.75
C GLY A 79 11.55 7.60 13.79
N PHE A 80 10.75 8.61 14.13
CA PHE A 80 9.61 8.42 15.03
C PHE A 80 8.59 7.44 14.41
N PRO A 81 8.15 6.39 15.14
CA PRO A 81 7.26 5.38 14.58
C PRO A 81 5.85 5.92 14.35
N SER A 82 5.27 5.61 13.19
CA SER A 82 3.90 5.95 12.83
C SER A 82 3.31 4.88 11.92
N THR A 83 1.98 4.90 11.71
CA THR A 83 1.33 4.04 10.73
C THR A 83 1.54 4.60 9.33
N ALA A 84 2.33 3.90 8.52
CA ALA A 84 2.69 4.34 7.17
C ALA A 84 2.73 3.18 6.19
N TRP A 85 2.37 3.45 4.94
CA TRP A 85 2.36 2.45 3.87
C TRP A 85 3.74 2.30 3.21
N CYS A 86 4.51 3.37 3.17
CA CYS A 86 5.89 3.41 2.72
C CYS A 86 6.66 4.42 3.58
N ASP A 87 7.97 4.33 3.60
CA ASP A 87 8.80 5.37 4.19
C ASP A 87 8.83 6.61 3.28
N VAL A 88 8.96 7.78 3.89
CA VAL A 88 9.04 9.07 3.20
C VAL A 88 10.20 9.83 3.79
N ASN A 89 11.15 10.22 2.94
CA ASN A 89 12.32 11.00 3.34
C ASN A 89 12.02 12.51 3.31
N GLU A 90 11.40 12.98 2.22
CA GLU A 90 11.11 14.39 1.99
C GLU A 90 9.79 14.53 1.23
N LEU A 91 9.03 15.60 1.49
CA LEU A 91 7.82 15.95 0.72
C LEU A 91 8.21 16.73 -0.55
N SER A 92 8.88 16.05 -1.47
CA SER A 92 9.39 16.63 -2.71
C SER A 92 9.24 15.61 -3.83
N GLU A 93 8.89 16.07 -5.03
CA GLU A 93 8.91 15.21 -6.24
C GLU A 93 10.33 14.70 -6.55
N ASN A 94 11.37 15.29 -5.96
CA ASN A 94 12.76 14.89 -6.08
C ASN A 94 13.24 13.88 -5.03
N ALA A 95 12.38 13.50 -4.08
CA ALA A 95 12.69 12.46 -3.14
C ALA A 95 12.76 11.09 -3.84
N ASN A 96 13.66 10.22 -3.37
CA ASN A 96 13.65 8.82 -3.78
C ASN A 96 12.45 8.11 -3.14
N ASP A 97 11.68 7.40 -3.97
CA ASP A 97 10.55 6.61 -3.53
C ASP A 97 11.01 5.32 -2.81
N ASP A 98 10.36 4.97 -1.70
CA ASP A 98 10.55 3.69 -0.99
C ASP A 98 9.84 2.55 -1.76
N ILE A 99 10.46 2.13 -2.88
CA ILE A 99 9.91 1.11 -3.79
C ILE A 99 9.53 -0.17 -3.04
N GLU A 100 10.34 -0.60 -2.08
CA GLU A 100 10.05 -1.79 -1.28
C GLU A 100 8.74 -1.63 -0.48
N GLY A 101 8.55 -0.49 0.17
CA GLY A 101 7.31 -0.16 0.89
C GLY A 101 6.09 0.00 -0.01
N LEU A 102 6.27 0.67 -1.16
CA LEU A 102 5.22 0.84 -2.18
C LEU A 102 4.74 -0.52 -2.70
N ASP A 103 5.66 -1.39 -3.12
CA ASP A 103 5.37 -2.74 -3.60
C ASP A 103 4.70 -3.60 -2.53
N ALA A 104 5.22 -3.58 -1.29
CA ALA A 104 4.64 -4.34 -0.19
C ALA A 104 3.19 -3.91 0.10
N SER A 105 2.93 -2.60 0.11
CA SER A 105 1.59 -2.07 0.33
C SER A 105 0.63 -2.37 -0.82
N ALA A 106 1.07 -2.22 -2.07
CA ALA A 106 0.26 -2.58 -3.23
C ALA A 106 -0.03 -4.09 -3.30
N ALA A 107 0.96 -4.93 -2.97
CA ALA A 107 0.77 -6.38 -2.88
C ALA A 107 -0.23 -6.75 -1.78
N TYR A 108 -0.19 -6.06 -0.65
CA TYR A 108 -1.16 -6.25 0.42
C TYR A 108 -2.57 -5.88 -0.03
N VAL A 109 -2.75 -4.75 -0.72
CA VAL A 109 -4.04 -4.35 -1.33
C VAL A 109 -4.55 -5.45 -2.27
N ALA A 110 -3.70 -5.92 -3.18
CA ALA A 110 -4.06 -6.97 -4.12
C ALA A 110 -4.46 -8.27 -3.40
N SER A 111 -3.77 -8.63 -2.31
CA SER A 111 -4.10 -9.81 -1.51
C SER A 111 -5.48 -9.72 -0.82
N LEU A 112 -5.89 -8.51 -0.40
CA LEU A 112 -7.19 -8.28 0.19
C LEU A 112 -8.32 -8.41 -0.84
N LEU A 113 -8.05 -7.99 -2.08
CA LEU A 113 -8.99 -8.10 -3.20
C LEU A 113 -9.08 -9.52 -3.78
N ALA A 114 -8.03 -10.32 -3.66
CA ALA A 114 -7.95 -11.68 -4.24
C ALA A 114 -9.02 -12.65 -3.70
N ASN A 115 -9.61 -12.36 -2.55
CA ASN A 115 -10.64 -13.19 -1.94
C ASN A 115 -12.07 -12.93 -2.47
N GLU A 116 -12.24 -11.97 -3.37
CA GLU A 116 -13.55 -11.64 -3.91
C GLU A 116 -13.95 -12.53 -5.10
N PRO A 117 -15.25 -12.83 -5.26
CA PRO A 117 -15.76 -13.56 -6.42
C PRO A 117 -15.46 -12.86 -7.75
N PRO A 118 -15.34 -13.60 -8.88
CA PRO A 118 -14.99 -13.02 -10.18
C PRO A 118 -15.97 -11.97 -10.73
N ASP A 119 -17.23 -11.96 -10.28
CA ASP A 119 -18.25 -10.99 -10.71
C ASP A 119 -18.24 -9.68 -9.90
N ILE A 120 -17.42 -9.60 -8.84
CA ILE A 120 -17.26 -8.39 -8.03
C ILE A 120 -16.23 -7.46 -8.66
N LYS A 121 -16.63 -6.20 -8.88
CA LYS A 121 -15.70 -5.16 -9.34
C LYS A 121 -14.72 -4.83 -8.22
N LEU A 122 -13.43 -4.79 -8.54
CA LEU A 122 -12.38 -4.52 -7.57
C LEU A 122 -11.92 -3.08 -7.69
N GLY A 123 -11.73 -2.40 -6.57
CA GLY A 123 -11.20 -1.04 -6.56
C GLY A 123 -10.26 -0.79 -5.39
N VAL A 124 -9.48 0.27 -5.53
CA VAL A 124 -8.63 0.80 -4.46
C VAL A 124 -8.86 2.30 -4.35
N GLY A 125 -8.85 2.82 -3.14
CA GLY A 125 -8.94 4.24 -2.89
C GLY A 125 -8.14 4.64 -1.65
N GLY A 126 -7.92 5.94 -1.48
CA GLY A 126 -7.32 6.41 -0.25
C GLY A 126 -7.21 7.92 -0.14
N PHE A 127 -6.65 8.35 0.99
CA PHE A 127 -6.39 9.74 1.32
C PHE A 127 -4.92 9.98 1.65
N SER A 128 -4.35 11.11 1.20
CA SER A 128 -2.96 11.48 1.45
C SER A 128 -1.98 10.36 1.05
N MET A 129 -1.18 9.82 1.96
CA MET A 129 -0.30 8.68 1.68
C MET A 129 -1.07 7.45 1.17
N GLY A 130 -2.29 7.20 1.67
CA GLY A 130 -3.14 6.14 1.15
C GLY A 130 -3.60 6.38 -0.29
N ALA A 131 -3.79 7.65 -0.69
CA ALA A 131 -4.06 7.99 -2.09
C ALA A 131 -2.84 7.71 -2.98
N ALA A 132 -1.62 7.95 -2.47
CA ALA A 132 -0.40 7.64 -3.20
C ALA A 132 -0.26 6.14 -3.49
N ILE A 133 -0.53 5.27 -2.50
CA ILE A 133 -0.56 3.82 -2.72
C ILE A 133 -1.69 3.43 -3.68
N SER A 134 -2.87 4.04 -3.57
CA SER A 134 -3.98 3.76 -4.48
C SER A 134 -3.61 4.04 -5.93
N LEU A 135 -2.93 5.16 -6.19
CA LEU A 135 -2.48 5.54 -7.53
C LEU A 135 -1.32 4.66 -8.01
N TYR A 136 -0.39 4.30 -7.11
CA TYR A 136 0.68 3.35 -7.40
C TYR A 136 0.14 1.95 -7.77
N SER A 137 -0.85 1.43 -7.04
CA SER A 137 -1.52 0.18 -7.42
C SER A 137 -2.15 0.26 -8.81
N ALA A 138 -2.64 1.42 -9.22
CA ALA A 138 -3.18 1.65 -10.55
C ALA A 138 -2.11 1.60 -11.64
N THR A 139 -0.93 2.20 -11.39
CA THR A 139 0.19 2.12 -12.33
C THR A 139 0.74 0.71 -12.43
N CYS A 140 0.87 -0.02 -11.32
CA CYS A 140 1.26 -1.43 -11.35
C CYS A 140 0.27 -2.28 -12.16
N PHE A 141 -1.03 -2.05 -11.99
CA PHE A 141 -2.06 -2.70 -12.80
C PHE A 141 -1.92 -2.36 -14.29
N ALA A 142 -1.76 -1.09 -14.63
CA ALA A 142 -1.61 -0.64 -16.03
C ALA A 142 -0.35 -1.21 -16.70
N GLN A 143 0.75 -1.35 -15.94
CA GLN A 143 2.00 -1.95 -16.41
C GLN A 143 1.98 -3.49 -16.36
N GLY A 144 1.03 -4.10 -15.64
CA GLY A 144 0.94 -5.54 -15.39
C GLY A 144 1.95 -6.08 -14.36
N LYS A 145 2.72 -5.22 -13.69
CA LYS A 145 3.77 -5.61 -12.75
C LYS A 145 4.03 -4.54 -11.68
N TYR A 146 4.59 -4.98 -10.57
CA TYR A 146 5.23 -4.14 -9.55
C TYR A 146 6.58 -3.61 -10.04
N GLU A 147 7.16 -2.64 -9.34
CA GLU A 147 8.49 -2.10 -9.67
C GLU A 147 9.60 -3.15 -9.46
N ASN A 148 9.45 -4.06 -8.50
CA ASN A 148 10.34 -5.23 -8.36
C ASN A 148 10.25 -6.25 -9.51
N GLY A 149 9.37 -6.03 -10.49
CA GLY A 149 9.21 -6.87 -11.68
C GLY A 149 8.21 -8.02 -11.54
N SER A 150 7.68 -8.28 -10.33
CA SER A 150 6.68 -9.33 -10.12
C SER A 150 5.33 -8.94 -10.75
N PRO A 151 4.52 -9.89 -11.27
CA PRO A 151 3.23 -9.57 -11.87
C PRO A 151 2.22 -8.97 -10.88
N TYR A 152 1.45 -7.97 -11.32
CA TYR A 152 0.34 -7.42 -10.53
C TYR A 152 -0.92 -8.28 -10.73
N PRO A 153 -1.49 -8.92 -9.68
CA PRO A 153 -2.47 -9.98 -9.88
C PRO A 153 -3.94 -9.51 -9.93
N ALA A 154 -4.25 -8.28 -9.51
CA ALA A 154 -5.62 -7.79 -9.40
C ALA A 154 -6.05 -6.99 -10.64
N ASN A 155 -7.28 -7.22 -11.11
CA ASN A 155 -7.89 -6.46 -12.20
C ASN A 155 -8.73 -5.29 -11.64
N LEU A 156 -8.16 -4.09 -11.64
CA LEU A 156 -8.78 -2.92 -11.02
C LEU A 156 -9.83 -2.29 -11.94
N SER A 157 -11.04 -2.09 -11.41
CA SER A 157 -12.17 -1.42 -12.07
C SER A 157 -12.29 0.07 -11.71
N ALA A 158 -11.76 0.48 -10.56
CA ALA A 158 -11.83 1.86 -10.09
C ALA A 158 -10.67 2.20 -9.16
N VAL A 159 -10.21 3.45 -9.24
CA VAL A 159 -9.12 4.00 -8.43
C VAL A 159 -9.53 5.40 -7.95
N VAL A 160 -9.33 5.70 -6.66
CA VAL A 160 -9.67 7.01 -6.07
C VAL A 160 -8.51 7.55 -5.24
N GLY A 161 -7.95 8.68 -5.63
CA GLY A 161 -6.95 9.40 -4.82
C GLY A 161 -7.49 10.72 -4.30
N LEU A 162 -7.56 10.91 -2.98
CA LEU A 162 -7.93 12.17 -2.35
C LEU A 162 -6.70 12.83 -1.71
N SER A 163 -6.34 14.03 -2.17
CA SER A 163 -5.25 14.84 -1.59
C SER A 163 -3.90 14.09 -1.47
N GLY A 164 -3.58 13.25 -2.46
CA GLY A 164 -2.33 12.50 -2.54
C GLY A 164 -1.39 12.99 -3.63
N TRP A 165 -0.42 12.15 -3.97
CA TRP A 165 0.53 12.32 -5.09
C TRP A 165 0.66 11.01 -5.85
N LEU A 166 1.27 11.02 -7.04
CA LEU A 166 1.61 9.80 -7.78
C LEU A 166 3.09 9.45 -7.54
N PRO A 167 3.40 8.37 -6.81
CA PRO A 167 4.78 7.88 -6.68
C PRO A 167 5.32 7.38 -8.03
N CYS A 168 6.64 7.33 -8.17
CA CYS A 168 7.32 6.82 -9.36
C CYS A 168 6.92 7.53 -10.67
N ALA A 169 6.50 8.79 -10.61
CA ALA A 169 6.04 9.53 -11.79
C ALA A 169 7.18 9.89 -12.77
N LYS A 170 8.44 9.76 -12.35
CA LYS A 170 9.60 10.08 -13.18
C LYS A 170 9.99 8.89 -14.03
N SER A 171 10.11 9.12 -15.33
CA SER A 171 10.88 8.24 -16.21
C SER A 171 12.37 8.53 -16.03
N ASP A 172 13.19 7.51 -15.81
CA ASP A 172 14.63 7.63 -16.03
C ASP A 172 14.86 8.12 -17.46
N SER A 173 15.26 9.38 -17.60
CA SER A 173 15.60 10.03 -18.86
C SER A 173 17.03 9.71 -19.27
#